data_AF-A0A5E4Q8M6-F1
#
_entry.id   AF-A0A5E4Q8M6-F1
#
_cell.length_a   1.000
_cell.length_b   1.000
_cell.length_c   1.000
_cell.angle_alpha   90.00
_cell.angle_beta   90.00
_cell.angle_gamma   90.00
#
_symmetry.space_group_name_H-M   'P 1'
#
loop_
_entity.id
_entity.type
_entity.pdbx_description
1 polymer ?
#
loop_
_entity_poly.entity_id
_entity_poly.type
_entity_poly.pdbx_seq_one_letter_code
_entity_poly.pdbx_strand_id
1 'polypeptide(L)'
;MIDMTTSQPPPQENLSYSTIFVHKSALLTFCGSYEQQTFTNFILKHALKAIGVAKPKSVGSFVTWDPTVVLEWLSANKDTLFEISRRTATVLLLASGRRDHDLTLLRVSKDNYLDNGQNIYLIPAFGSKTDKHDCRQSAWKLSEHPDKNICPVSLVRRLIEKTKQRRSDITDLDNLFITICNKEKSASRTVIGNWVRTVLKDSGIDASPGSCRVSGTEYRDTMTVDETSFQVCSECDDTDTLSKYTLKGRSKCARGTSSAYR
;
A
#
# COMPACT_ATOMS: atom_id res chain seq x y z
N MET A 1 0.02 -21.49 61.69
CA MET A 1 1.07 -21.50 60.65
C MET A 1 0.36 -21.28 59.33
N ILE A 2 0.36 -20.05 58.83
CA ILE A 2 -0.30 -19.69 57.56
C ILE A 2 0.77 -19.84 56.48
N ASP A 3 0.48 -20.72 55.52
CA ASP A 3 1.32 -21.04 54.38
C ASP A 3 1.49 -19.77 53.52
N MET A 4 2.71 -19.26 53.45
CA MET A 4 3.04 -18.11 52.61
C MET A 4 3.10 -18.58 51.17
N THR A 5 2.07 -18.20 50.42
CA THR A 5 1.92 -18.41 48.99
C THR A 5 3.20 -18.04 48.23
N THR A 6 3.81 -19.05 47.64
CA THR A 6 4.80 -18.97 46.57
C THR A 6 4.17 -18.22 45.38
N SER A 7 4.28 -16.89 45.36
CA SER A 7 3.95 -16.12 44.17
C SER A 7 5.07 -16.36 43.14
N GLN A 8 4.78 -17.21 42.17
CA GLN A 8 5.63 -17.32 40.99
C GLN A 8 5.71 -15.92 40.35
N PRO A 9 6.92 -15.40 40.04
CA PRO A 9 7.01 -14.12 39.34
C PRO A 9 6.25 -14.22 38.03
N PRO A 10 5.52 -13.16 37.62
CA PRO A 10 4.76 -13.18 36.39
C PRO A 10 5.68 -13.52 35.21
N PRO A 11 5.19 -14.25 34.20
CA PRO A 11 5.99 -14.63 33.04
C PRO A 11 6.64 -13.38 32.42
N GLN A 12 7.97 -13.40 32.28
CA GLN A 12 8.69 -12.31 31.65
C GLN A 12 8.40 -12.32 30.15
N GLU A 13 7.41 -11.53 29.73
CA GLU A 13 7.10 -11.38 28.31
C GLU A 13 8.24 -10.66 27.59
N ASN A 14 8.90 -11.36 26.66
CA ASN A 14 9.95 -10.81 25.80
C ASN A 14 9.36 -9.92 24.69
N LEU A 15 8.70 -8.83 25.08
CA LEU A 15 8.09 -7.89 24.14
C LEU A 15 9.15 -7.11 23.36
N SER A 16 8.83 -6.80 22.10
CA SER A 16 9.59 -5.89 21.26
C SER A 16 9.43 -4.45 21.75
N TYR A 17 10.44 -3.61 21.52
CA TYR A 17 10.38 -2.18 21.83
C TYR A 17 9.15 -1.49 21.20
N SER A 18 8.82 -1.85 19.96
CA SER A 18 7.63 -1.35 19.26
C SER A 18 6.33 -1.72 19.96
N THR A 19 6.21 -2.95 20.47
CA THR A 19 5.00 -3.42 21.18
C THR A 19 4.78 -2.62 22.46
N ILE A 20 5.85 -2.38 23.22
CA ILE A 20 5.80 -1.55 24.44
C ILE A 20 5.32 -0.13 24.12
N PHE A 21 5.79 0.45 23.01
CA PHE A 21 5.34 1.77 22.56
C PHE A 21 3.87 1.79 22.11
N VAL A 22 3.37 0.71 21.51
CA VAL A 22 1.95 0.59 21.15
C VAL A 22 1.09 0.55 22.42
N HIS A 23 1.47 -0.22 23.44
CA HIS A 23 0.76 -0.24 24.72
C HIS A 23 0.76 1.14 25.40
N LYS A 24 1.91 1.82 25.39
CA LYS A 24 1.99 3.22 25.85
C LYS A 24 1.00 4.12 25.11
N SER A 25 0.98 4.07 23.77
CA SER A 25 0.08 4.89 22.96
C SER A 25 -1.39 4.57 23.24
N ALA A 26 -1.74 3.30 23.40
CA ALA A 26 -3.11 2.89 23.73
C ALA A 26 -3.54 3.46 25.09
N LEU A 27 -2.71 3.32 26.13
CA LEU A 27 -2.98 3.89 27.46
C LEU A 27 -3.19 5.41 27.38
N LEU A 28 -2.32 6.12 26.65
CA LEU A 28 -2.47 7.56 26.42
C LEU A 28 -3.78 7.94 25.72
N THR A 29 -4.27 7.10 24.80
CA THR A 29 -5.56 7.32 24.14
C THR A 29 -6.73 7.12 25.10
N PHE A 30 -6.68 6.11 25.96
CA PHE A 30 -7.77 5.82 26.91
C PHE A 30 -7.81 6.77 28.12
N CYS A 31 -6.66 7.17 28.64
CA CYS A 31 -6.57 7.99 29.86
C CYS A 31 -6.79 9.50 29.62
N GLY A 32 -6.86 9.95 28.37
CA GLY A 32 -7.13 11.36 28.04
C GLY A 32 -6.05 12.36 28.51
N SER A 33 -6.38 13.66 28.44
CA SER A 33 -5.45 14.77 28.71
C SER A 33 -5.05 14.94 30.19
N TYR A 34 -5.82 14.38 31.13
CA TYR A 34 -5.59 14.52 32.58
C TYR A 34 -4.31 13.79 33.05
N GLU A 35 -3.89 12.74 32.33
CA GLU A 35 -2.68 11.95 32.64
C GLU A 35 -1.50 12.20 31.69
N GLN A 36 -1.55 13.23 30.84
CA GLN A 36 -0.36 13.64 30.08
C GLN A 36 0.84 13.94 31.00
N GLN A 37 0.58 14.30 32.27
CA GLN A 37 1.58 14.46 33.32
C GLN A 37 2.27 13.14 33.74
N THR A 38 1.55 12.01 33.74
CA THR A 38 2.08 10.69 34.09
C THR A 38 3.10 10.21 33.05
N PHE A 39 2.86 10.51 31.77
CA PHE A 39 3.76 10.11 30.67
C PHE A 39 4.81 11.16 30.29
N THR A 40 4.72 12.39 30.83
CA THR A 40 5.83 13.35 30.83
C THR A 40 6.82 13.10 31.96
N ASN A 41 6.46 12.27 32.95
CA ASN A 41 7.33 11.84 34.06
C ASN A 41 8.68 11.35 33.53
N PHE A 42 9.76 11.91 34.09
CA PHE A 42 11.12 11.63 33.67
C PHE A 42 11.51 10.16 33.85
N ILE A 43 10.97 9.49 34.88
CA ILE A 43 11.23 8.07 35.16
C ILE A 43 10.74 7.22 34.01
N LEU A 44 9.51 7.45 33.54
CA LEU A 44 8.94 6.67 32.44
C LEU A 44 9.68 6.94 31.12
N LYS A 45 10.07 8.20 30.85
CA LYS A 45 10.90 8.54 29.69
C LYS A 45 12.26 7.83 29.73
N HIS A 46 12.92 7.84 30.89
CA HIS A 46 14.21 7.18 31.08
C HIS A 46 14.09 5.66 31.01
N ALA A 47 13.04 5.07 31.58
CA ALA A 47 12.76 3.64 31.48
C ALA A 47 12.54 3.23 30.02
N LEU A 48 11.71 3.95 29.27
CA LEU A 48 11.51 3.68 27.84
C LEU A 48 12.78 3.89 27.02
N LYS A 49 13.59 4.91 27.34
CA LYS A 49 14.90 5.13 26.70
C LYS A 49 15.85 3.97 27.00
N ALA A 50 15.92 3.53 28.25
CA ALA A 50 16.75 2.41 28.68
C ALA A 50 16.33 1.11 27.99
N ILE A 51 15.02 0.84 27.86
CA ILE A 51 14.51 -0.31 27.09
C ILE A 51 14.93 -0.19 25.62
N GLY A 52 14.85 0.99 25.01
CA GLY A 52 15.26 1.20 23.62
C GLY A 52 16.77 1.04 23.40
N VAL A 53 17.59 1.37 24.40
CA VAL A 53 19.04 1.15 24.37
C VAL A 53 19.39 -0.32 24.62
N ALA A 54 18.71 -0.98 25.56
CA ALA A 54 18.91 -2.39 25.89
C ALA A 54 18.39 -3.33 24.79
N LYS A 55 17.34 -2.91 24.08
CA LYS A 55 16.76 -3.59 22.91
C LYS A 55 16.81 -2.62 21.73
N PRO A 56 17.99 -2.35 21.16
CA PRO A 56 18.07 -1.53 19.96
C PRO A 56 17.16 -2.17 18.91
N LYS A 57 16.39 -1.35 18.19
CA LYS A 57 15.69 -1.85 17.01
C LYS A 57 16.77 -2.51 16.16
N SER A 58 16.64 -3.81 15.90
CA SER A 58 17.42 -4.39 14.82
C SER A 58 17.14 -3.50 13.63
N VAL A 59 18.20 -2.98 13.02
CA VAL A 59 18.09 -2.37 11.71
C VAL A 59 17.71 -3.55 10.83
N GLY A 60 16.42 -3.89 10.81
CA GLY A 60 15.87 -4.94 9.99
C GLY A 60 16.35 -4.56 8.62
N SER A 61 17.28 -5.35 8.10
CA SER A 61 18.04 -4.99 6.92
C SER A 61 17.03 -4.52 5.89
N PHE A 62 17.03 -3.24 5.57
CA PHE A 62 16.34 -2.74 4.40
C PHE A 62 17.18 -3.30 3.23
N VAL A 63 17.13 -4.62 3.04
CA VAL A 63 17.69 -5.30 1.88
C VAL A 63 16.85 -4.77 0.74
N THR A 64 17.35 -3.68 0.18
CA THR A 64 16.91 -3.21 -1.12
C THR A 64 17.47 -4.25 -2.07
N TRP A 65 16.56 -4.95 -2.73
CA TRP A 65 16.88 -5.97 -3.73
C TRP A 65 16.73 -5.35 -5.10
N ASP A 66 17.44 -5.88 -6.08
CA ASP A 66 17.44 -5.35 -7.45
C ASP A 66 16.12 -5.68 -8.17
N PRO A 67 15.32 -4.68 -8.59
CA PRO A 67 14.08 -4.91 -9.32
C PRO A 67 14.27 -5.61 -10.66
N THR A 68 15.44 -5.49 -11.30
CA THR A 68 15.73 -6.11 -12.61
C THR A 68 15.45 -7.61 -12.58
N VAL A 69 15.89 -8.31 -11.53
CA VAL A 69 15.74 -9.76 -11.36
C VAL A 69 14.27 -10.18 -11.42
N VAL A 70 13.40 -9.39 -10.78
CA VAL A 70 11.96 -9.65 -10.79
C VAL A 70 11.37 -9.31 -12.15
N LEU A 71 11.78 -8.20 -12.77
CA LEU A 71 11.30 -7.79 -14.08
C LEU A 71 11.68 -8.78 -15.18
N GLU A 72 12.90 -9.32 -15.15
CA GLU A 72 13.36 -10.38 -16.04
C GLU A 72 12.53 -11.65 -15.84
N TRP A 73 12.29 -12.06 -14.60
CA TRP A 73 11.40 -13.19 -14.32
C TRP A 73 9.98 -12.94 -14.82
N LEU A 74 9.45 -11.72 -14.64
CA LEU A 74 8.13 -11.31 -15.11
C LEU A 74 8.04 -11.20 -16.63
N SER A 75 9.16 -11.05 -17.35
CA SER A 75 9.20 -11.02 -18.82
C SER A 75 8.83 -12.38 -19.42
N ALA A 76 9.02 -13.47 -18.67
CA ALA A 76 8.62 -14.81 -19.07
C ALA A 76 7.09 -14.88 -19.26
N ASN A 77 6.65 -15.07 -20.51
CA ASN A 77 5.23 -15.03 -20.85
C ASN A 77 4.53 -16.36 -20.51
N LYS A 78 3.65 -16.34 -19.50
CA LYS A 78 2.63 -17.38 -19.31
C LYS A 78 1.23 -16.74 -19.32
N ASP A 79 0.30 -17.35 -20.05
CA ASP A 79 -1.07 -16.83 -20.30
C ASP A 79 -2.14 -17.42 -19.37
N THR A 80 -1.76 -17.85 -18.16
CA THR A 80 -2.77 -18.31 -17.19
C THR A 80 -3.33 -17.11 -16.43
N LEU A 81 -4.62 -17.15 -16.06
CA LEU A 81 -5.25 -16.09 -15.26
C LEU A 81 -4.49 -15.86 -13.95
N PHE A 82 -4.01 -16.93 -13.32
CA PHE A 82 -3.18 -16.86 -12.13
C PHE A 82 -1.88 -16.10 -12.37
N GLU A 83 -1.17 -16.43 -13.46
CA GLU A 83 0.10 -15.76 -13.75
C GLU A 83 -0.12 -14.29 -14.12
N ILE A 84 -1.12 -13.97 -14.93
CA ILE A 84 -1.46 -12.57 -15.26
C ILE A 84 -1.81 -11.79 -13.99
N SER A 85 -2.57 -12.38 -13.06
CA SER A 85 -3.01 -11.69 -11.84
C SER A 85 -1.83 -11.34 -10.93
N ARG A 86 -0.95 -12.31 -10.66
CA ARG A 86 0.24 -12.08 -9.81
C ARG A 86 1.28 -11.17 -10.46
N ARG A 87 1.47 -11.26 -11.79
CA ARG A 87 2.35 -10.38 -12.56
C ARG A 87 1.83 -8.94 -12.52
N THR A 88 0.55 -8.74 -12.82
CA THR A 88 -0.09 -7.42 -12.77
C THR A 88 0.02 -6.80 -11.37
N ALA A 89 -0.28 -7.56 -10.31
CA ALA A 89 -0.15 -7.07 -8.94
C ALA A 89 1.30 -6.65 -8.60
N THR A 90 2.28 -7.43 -9.03
CA THR A 90 3.69 -7.16 -8.75
C THR A 90 4.21 -5.94 -9.51
N VAL A 91 3.92 -5.86 -10.82
CA VAL A 91 4.27 -4.70 -11.65
C VAL A 91 3.64 -3.43 -11.12
N LEU A 92 2.34 -3.46 -10.78
CA LEU A 92 1.64 -2.30 -10.23
C LEU A 92 2.27 -1.84 -8.91
N LEU A 93 2.72 -2.75 -8.02
CA LEU A 93 3.40 -2.35 -6.79
C LEU A 93 4.80 -1.79 -7.03
N LEU A 94 5.56 -2.38 -7.94
CA LEU A 94 6.92 -1.92 -8.26
C LEU A 94 6.88 -0.54 -8.90
N ALA A 95 6.02 -0.36 -9.91
CA ALA A 95 5.92 0.89 -10.64
C ALA A 95 5.27 2.01 -9.81
N SER A 96 4.29 1.70 -8.95
CA SER A 96 3.62 2.73 -8.14
C SER A 96 4.32 3.05 -6.81
N GLY A 97 5.13 2.15 -6.26
CA GLY A 97 5.70 2.31 -4.91
C GLY A 97 4.66 2.37 -3.77
N ARG A 98 3.43 1.89 -4.01
CA ARG A 98 2.30 1.96 -3.07
C ARG A 98 2.19 0.74 -2.18
N ARG A 99 1.30 0.79 -1.17
CA ARG A 99 1.10 -0.35 -0.25
C ARG A 99 0.35 -1.46 -0.97
N ASP A 100 0.60 -2.70 -0.57
CA ASP A 100 -0.12 -3.89 -1.02
C ASP A 100 -1.64 -3.76 -0.81
N HIS A 101 -2.06 -3.11 0.27
CA HIS A 101 -3.45 -2.76 0.52
C HIS A 101 -4.05 -1.85 -0.56
N ASP A 102 -3.28 -0.92 -1.13
CA ASP A 102 -3.86 0.03 -2.10
C ASP A 102 -4.34 -0.69 -3.37
N LEU A 103 -3.81 -1.88 -3.69
CA LEU A 103 -4.30 -2.72 -4.78
C LEU A 103 -5.73 -3.24 -4.57
N THR A 104 -6.17 -3.44 -3.32
CA THR A 104 -7.54 -3.91 -3.04
C THR A 104 -8.59 -2.83 -3.32
N LEU A 105 -8.17 -1.57 -3.41
CA LEU A 105 -9.04 -0.41 -3.64
C LEU A 105 -9.28 -0.15 -5.14
N LEU A 106 -8.51 -0.79 -6.03
CA LEU A 106 -8.64 -0.61 -7.47
C LEU A 106 -9.91 -1.30 -7.98
N ARG A 107 -10.70 -0.57 -8.79
CA ARG A 107 -11.95 -1.05 -9.39
C ARG A 107 -11.90 -0.92 -10.92
N VAL A 108 -12.78 -1.67 -11.60
CA VAL A 108 -12.97 -1.63 -13.07
C VAL A 108 -14.27 -0.92 -13.47
N SER A 109 -14.98 -0.33 -12.51
CA SER A 109 -16.16 0.51 -12.75
C SER A 109 -15.79 1.75 -13.55
N LYS A 110 -16.78 2.29 -14.29
CA LYS A 110 -16.57 3.47 -15.17
C LYS A 110 -16.05 4.70 -14.41
N ASP A 111 -16.39 4.85 -13.13
CA ASP A 111 -15.95 5.98 -12.31
C ASP A 111 -14.52 5.83 -11.78
N ASN A 112 -13.97 4.62 -11.80
CA ASN A 112 -12.67 4.29 -11.23
C ASN A 112 -11.64 3.82 -12.25
N TYR A 113 -12.07 3.52 -13.47
CA TYR A 113 -11.24 3.03 -14.57
C TYR A 113 -11.49 3.86 -15.82
N LEU A 114 -10.43 4.48 -16.34
CA LEU A 114 -10.45 5.19 -17.61
C LEU A 114 -9.29 4.71 -18.48
N ASP A 115 -9.59 4.28 -19.69
CA ASP A 115 -8.62 3.85 -20.70
C ASP A 115 -8.68 4.78 -21.91
N ASN A 116 -7.58 5.48 -22.20
CA ASN A 116 -7.48 6.37 -23.36
C ASN A 116 -6.63 5.79 -24.51
N GLY A 117 -6.37 4.49 -24.48
CA GLY A 117 -5.56 3.79 -25.49
C GLY A 117 -4.07 3.78 -25.18
N GLN A 118 -3.48 4.91 -24.77
CA GLN A 118 -2.04 5.00 -24.43
C GLN A 118 -1.76 4.92 -22.93
N ASN A 119 -2.73 5.32 -22.11
CA ASN A 119 -2.64 5.37 -20.66
C ASN A 119 -3.91 4.79 -20.05
N ILE A 120 -3.76 4.21 -18.87
CA ILE A 120 -4.88 3.80 -18.03
C ILE A 120 -4.82 4.62 -16.74
N TYR A 121 -5.93 5.24 -16.39
CA TYR A 121 -6.09 5.91 -15.11
C TYR A 121 -6.92 5.03 -14.19
N LEU A 122 -6.36 4.68 -13.03
CA LEU A 122 -7.05 3.97 -11.97
C LEU A 122 -7.26 4.91 -10.79
N ILE A 123 -8.52 5.21 -10.48
CA ILE A 123 -8.89 6.03 -9.33
C ILE A 123 -9.26 5.07 -8.19
N PRO A 124 -8.44 4.96 -7.13
CA PRO A 124 -8.72 4.02 -6.03
C PRO A 124 -10.00 4.41 -5.28
N ALA A 125 -10.75 3.42 -4.83
CA ALA A 125 -11.86 3.62 -3.91
C ALA A 125 -11.35 4.12 -2.54
N PHE A 126 -12.24 4.75 -1.77
CA PHE A 126 -11.94 5.17 -0.41
C PHE A 126 -11.58 3.99 0.49
N GLY A 127 -10.63 4.22 1.40
CA GLY A 127 -10.31 3.27 2.46
C GLY A 127 -8.83 3.07 2.69
N SER A 128 -7.96 3.85 2.03
CA SER A 128 -6.55 3.82 2.38
C SER A 128 -6.29 4.56 3.68
N LYS A 129 -5.20 4.18 4.37
CA LYS A 129 -4.73 4.86 5.60
C LYS A 129 -4.49 6.35 5.41
N THR A 130 -4.17 6.77 4.18
CA THR A 130 -3.90 8.18 3.85
C THR A 130 -5.14 8.96 3.48
N ASP A 131 -6.29 8.30 3.31
CA ASP A 131 -7.53 8.99 3.02
C ASP A 131 -8.06 9.70 4.27
N LYS A 132 -8.62 10.88 4.04
CA LYS A 132 -9.37 11.68 5.00
C LYS A 132 -10.71 12.03 4.37
N HIS A 133 -11.63 12.60 5.16
CA HIS A 133 -12.91 13.09 4.65
C HIS A 133 -12.72 13.95 3.39
N ASP A 134 -11.79 14.91 3.45
CA ASP A 134 -11.54 15.90 2.40
C ASP A 134 -10.32 15.60 1.52
N CYS A 135 -9.63 14.49 1.74
CA CYS A 135 -8.40 14.17 1.02
C CYS A 135 -8.41 12.70 0.59
N ARG A 136 -8.33 12.46 -0.71
CA ARG A 136 -8.30 11.12 -1.29
C ARG A 136 -6.93 10.82 -1.89
N GLN A 137 -6.61 9.55 -2.00
CA GLN A 137 -5.45 9.12 -2.76
C GLN A 137 -5.50 9.62 -4.21
N SER A 138 -4.33 10.01 -4.73
CA SER A 138 -4.15 10.36 -6.13
C SER A 138 -4.45 9.17 -7.05
N ALA A 139 -5.00 9.47 -8.23
CA ALA A 139 -5.19 8.47 -9.27
C ALA A 139 -3.84 7.94 -9.76
N TRP A 140 -3.84 6.69 -10.21
CA TRP A 140 -2.68 6.00 -10.75
C TRP A 140 -2.73 6.15 -12.26
N LYS A 141 -1.82 6.93 -12.83
CA LYS A 141 -1.68 7.02 -14.28
C LYS A 141 -0.67 5.99 -14.75
N LEU A 142 -1.14 4.87 -15.31
CA LEU A 142 -0.30 3.85 -15.94
C LEU A 142 0.00 4.26 -17.38
N SER A 143 1.26 4.29 -17.78
CA SER A 143 1.62 4.47 -19.21
C SER A 143 2.20 3.20 -19.83
N GLU A 144 2.22 3.17 -21.16
CA GLU A 144 2.77 2.06 -21.91
C GLU A 144 4.28 1.89 -21.71
N HIS A 145 4.71 0.63 -21.72
CA HIS A 145 6.10 0.22 -21.67
C HIS A 145 6.45 -0.56 -22.95
N PRO A 146 7.67 -0.45 -23.50
CA PRO A 146 8.08 -1.13 -24.74
C PRO A 146 7.90 -2.65 -24.69
N ASP A 147 8.29 -3.28 -23.58
CA ASP A 147 8.01 -4.71 -23.37
C ASP A 147 6.58 -4.91 -22.85
N LYS A 148 5.74 -5.53 -23.69
CA LYS A 148 4.34 -5.84 -23.40
C LYS A 148 4.16 -6.82 -22.23
N ASN A 149 5.16 -7.63 -21.91
CA ASN A 149 5.10 -8.61 -20.82
C ASN A 149 5.17 -7.96 -19.43
N ILE A 150 5.84 -6.83 -19.32
CA ILE A 150 5.95 -6.04 -18.09
C ILE A 150 5.19 -4.71 -18.17
N CYS A 151 4.57 -4.43 -19.31
CA CYS A 151 3.79 -3.22 -19.53
C CYS A 151 2.54 -3.20 -18.63
N PRO A 152 2.42 -2.22 -17.70
CA PRO A 152 1.30 -2.17 -16.77
C PRO A 152 -0.03 -2.00 -17.50
N VAL A 153 -0.06 -1.19 -18.57
CA VAL A 153 -1.24 -0.99 -19.41
C VAL A 153 -1.67 -2.29 -20.09
N SER A 154 -0.75 -3.01 -20.71
CA SER A 154 -1.04 -4.28 -21.40
C SER A 154 -1.50 -5.36 -20.43
N LEU A 155 -0.86 -5.45 -19.25
CA LEU A 155 -1.21 -6.42 -18.21
C LEU A 155 -2.59 -6.16 -17.62
N VAL A 156 -2.94 -4.90 -17.31
CA VAL A 156 -4.26 -4.53 -16.79
C VAL A 156 -5.36 -4.84 -17.82
N ARG A 157 -5.18 -4.46 -19.10
CA ARG A 157 -6.14 -4.82 -20.17
C ARG A 157 -6.34 -6.33 -20.26
N ARG A 158 -5.25 -7.09 -20.30
CA ARG A 158 -5.30 -8.55 -20.40
C ARG A 158 -5.98 -9.19 -19.20
N LEU A 159 -5.75 -8.66 -17.99
CA LEU A 159 -6.42 -9.11 -16.77
C LEU A 159 -7.93 -8.84 -16.84
N ILE A 160 -8.34 -7.64 -17.24
CA ILE A 160 -9.76 -7.28 -17.38
C ILE A 160 -10.45 -8.17 -18.40
N GLU A 161 -9.85 -8.37 -19.58
CA GLU A 161 -10.40 -9.25 -20.62
C GLU A 161 -10.53 -10.70 -20.16
N LYS A 162 -9.49 -11.27 -19.53
CA LYS A 162 -9.52 -12.66 -19.03
C LYS A 162 -10.49 -12.85 -17.85
N THR A 163 -10.82 -11.78 -17.12
CA THR A 163 -11.77 -11.83 -16.00
C THR A 163 -13.19 -11.45 -16.40
N LYS A 164 -13.43 -11.01 -17.63
CA LYS A 164 -14.72 -10.49 -18.11
C LYS A 164 -15.88 -11.47 -17.89
N GLN A 165 -15.70 -12.75 -18.27
CA GLN A 165 -16.72 -13.78 -18.08
C GLN A 165 -17.03 -14.02 -16.59
N ARG A 166 -16.00 -14.03 -15.74
CA ARG A 166 -16.17 -14.21 -14.29
C ARG A 166 -16.88 -13.03 -13.62
N ARG A 167 -16.81 -11.84 -14.23
CA ARG A 167 -17.47 -10.62 -13.73
C ARG A 167 -18.91 -10.52 -14.19
N SER A 168 -19.25 -11.03 -15.37
CA SER A 168 -20.64 -11.01 -15.85
C SER A 168 -21.58 -11.86 -14.98
N ASP A 169 -21.03 -12.87 -14.32
CA ASP A 169 -21.81 -13.82 -13.53
C ASP A 169 -22.18 -13.27 -12.12
N ILE A 170 -21.57 -12.14 -11.70
CA ILE A 170 -21.80 -11.53 -10.38
C ILE A 170 -22.01 -10.02 -10.50
N THR A 171 -23.20 -9.55 -10.12
CA THR A 171 -23.67 -8.17 -10.27
C THR A 171 -22.81 -7.11 -9.56
N ASP A 172 -22.10 -7.48 -8.48
CA ASP A 172 -21.39 -6.52 -7.61
C ASP A 172 -19.85 -6.73 -7.57
N LEU A 173 -19.27 -7.40 -8.58
CA LEU A 173 -17.83 -7.70 -8.61
C LEU A 173 -17.03 -6.72 -9.49
N ASP A 174 -16.75 -5.55 -8.93
CA ASP A 174 -16.05 -4.44 -9.61
C ASP A 174 -14.55 -4.31 -9.25
N ASN A 175 -14.02 -5.06 -8.28
CA ASN A 175 -12.59 -5.00 -7.92
C ASN A 175 -11.68 -5.45 -9.08
N LEU A 176 -10.56 -4.76 -9.32
CA LEU A 176 -9.59 -5.14 -10.36
C LEU A 176 -9.04 -6.56 -10.16
N PHE A 177 -8.73 -6.92 -8.92
CA PHE A 177 -8.26 -8.26 -8.57
C PHE A 177 -9.40 -9.11 -7.98
N ILE A 178 -9.59 -10.29 -8.54
CA ILE A 178 -10.61 -11.26 -8.12
C ILE A 178 -9.97 -12.61 -7.81
N THR A 179 -10.63 -13.44 -7.00
CA THR A 179 -10.15 -14.77 -6.65
C THR A 179 -10.17 -15.72 -7.85
N ILE A 180 -9.17 -16.60 -7.94
CA ILE A 180 -8.95 -17.44 -9.14
C ILE A 180 -9.53 -18.85 -9.00
N CYS A 181 -9.43 -19.48 -7.83
CA CYS A 181 -9.79 -20.90 -7.66
C CYS A 181 -11.15 -21.13 -6.99
N ASN A 182 -11.69 -20.14 -6.26
CA ASN A 182 -12.94 -20.27 -5.51
C ASN A 182 -14.06 -19.48 -6.20
N LYS A 183 -15.28 -19.56 -5.63
CA LYS A 183 -16.40 -18.67 -5.95
C LYS A 183 -15.89 -17.24 -6.17
N GLU A 184 -16.28 -16.62 -7.27
CA GLU A 184 -15.76 -15.35 -7.72
C GLU A 184 -16.05 -14.29 -6.65
N LYS A 185 -14.99 -13.75 -6.06
CA LYS A 185 -15.04 -12.73 -5.02
C LYS A 185 -13.87 -11.77 -5.20
N SER A 186 -13.97 -10.62 -4.56
CA SER A 186 -12.85 -9.68 -4.43
C SER A 186 -11.63 -10.37 -3.81
N ALA A 187 -10.46 -10.19 -4.40
CA ALA A 187 -9.23 -10.72 -3.84
C ALA A 187 -8.86 -9.93 -2.58
N SER A 188 -8.73 -10.63 -1.45
CA SER A 188 -8.34 -9.99 -0.19
C SER A 188 -6.87 -9.53 -0.24
N ARG A 189 -6.52 -8.59 0.64
CA ARG A 189 -5.13 -8.14 0.82
C ARG A 189 -4.15 -9.31 1.01
N THR A 190 -4.54 -10.31 1.80
CA THR A 190 -3.70 -11.50 2.06
C THR A 190 -3.46 -12.31 0.79
N VAL A 191 -4.49 -12.48 -0.04
CA VAL A 191 -4.39 -13.20 -1.32
C VAL A 191 -3.44 -12.47 -2.27
N ILE A 192 -3.63 -11.16 -2.46
CA ILE A 192 -2.78 -10.33 -3.32
C ILE A 192 -1.34 -10.30 -2.78
N GLY A 193 -1.16 -10.12 -1.47
CA GLY A 193 0.15 -10.15 -0.82
C GLY A 193 0.86 -11.49 -1.01
N ASN A 194 0.13 -12.60 -0.96
CA ASN A 194 0.69 -13.93 -1.23
C ASN A 194 1.12 -14.08 -2.69
N TRP A 195 0.34 -13.59 -3.66
CA TRP A 195 0.75 -13.60 -5.07
C TRP A 195 2.06 -12.84 -5.31
N VAL A 196 2.21 -11.66 -4.71
CA VAL A 196 3.44 -10.87 -4.83
C VAL A 196 4.59 -11.60 -4.14
N ARG A 197 4.36 -12.14 -2.95
CA ARG A 197 5.37 -12.93 -2.23
C ARG A 197 5.84 -14.14 -3.04
N THR A 198 4.94 -14.85 -3.71
CA THR A 198 5.34 -15.98 -4.56
C THR A 198 6.15 -15.50 -5.76
N VAL A 199 5.85 -14.34 -6.37
CA VAL A 199 6.68 -13.80 -7.47
C VAL A 199 8.09 -13.49 -6.98
N LEU A 200 8.22 -12.82 -5.83
CA LEU A 200 9.52 -12.53 -5.24
C LEU A 200 10.29 -13.83 -4.95
N LYS A 201 9.62 -14.82 -4.33
CA LYS A 201 10.25 -16.10 -4.03
C LYS A 201 10.67 -16.88 -5.29
N ASP A 202 9.81 -16.93 -6.30
CA ASP A 202 10.08 -17.65 -7.56
C ASP A 202 11.19 -16.98 -8.39
N SER A 203 11.43 -15.68 -8.18
CA SER A 203 12.57 -14.93 -8.74
C SER A 203 13.83 -14.98 -7.87
N GLY A 204 13.81 -15.74 -6.77
CA GLY A 204 14.97 -15.93 -5.89
C GLY A 204 15.12 -14.89 -4.79
N ILE A 205 14.10 -14.04 -4.56
CA ILE A 205 14.11 -12.97 -3.56
C ILE A 205 13.25 -13.35 -2.35
N ASP A 206 13.89 -13.51 -1.18
CA ASP A 206 13.18 -13.70 0.08
C ASP A 206 12.83 -12.34 0.73
N ALA A 207 11.73 -11.74 0.27
CA ALA A 207 11.27 -10.45 0.78
C ALA A 207 9.75 -10.38 0.92
N SER A 208 9.29 -9.45 1.77
CA SER A 208 7.86 -9.19 1.95
C SER A 208 7.31 -8.29 0.82
N PRO A 209 6.01 -8.37 0.48
CA PRO A 209 5.39 -7.50 -0.53
C PRO A 209 5.57 -6.00 -0.27
N GLY A 210 5.67 -5.60 1.00
CA GLY A 210 5.89 -4.19 1.38
C GLY A 210 7.27 -3.66 0.98
N SER A 211 8.26 -4.54 0.73
CA SER A 211 9.61 -4.16 0.30
C SER A 211 9.65 -3.60 -1.13
N CYS A 212 8.69 -3.98 -1.99
CA CYS A 212 8.57 -3.44 -3.36
C CYS A 212 8.51 -1.91 -3.39
N ARG A 213 7.99 -1.29 -2.33
CA ARG A 213 7.91 0.18 -2.19
C ARG A 213 9.27 0.86 -2.10
N VAL A 214 10.25 0.17 -1.54
CA VAL A 214 11.61 0.67 -1.33
C VAL A 214 12.47 0.26 -2.53
N SER A 215 12.41 -1.01 -2.93
CA SER A 215 13.21 -1.51 -4.06
C SER A 215 12.80 -0.90 -5.39
N GLY A 216 11.50 -0.67 -5.61
CA GLY A 216 10.99 -0.11 -6.87
C GLY A 216 11.31 1.37 -7.09
N THR A 217 11.93 2.10 -6.15
CA THR A 217 12.10 3.57 -6.27
C THR A 217 12.94 3.98 -7.45
N GLU A 218 14.00 3.23 -7.77
CA GLU A 218 14.84 3.47 -8.95
C GLU A 218 14.05 3.27 -10.25
N TYR A 219 13.15 2.29 -10.25
CA TYR A 219 12.33 1.94 -11.40
C TYR A 219 11.06 2.79 -11.58
N ARG A 220 10.66 3.60 -10.60
CA ARG A 220 9.49 4.50 -10.73
C ARG A 220 9.66 5.52 -11.85
N ASP A 221 10.88 5.97 -12.09
CA ASP A 221 11.18 6.94 -13.15
C ASP A 221 11.20 6.28 -14.54
N THR A 222 11.44 4.97 -14.61
CA THR A 222 11.42 4.18 -15.87
C THR A 222 10.08 3.49 -16.15
N MET A 223 9.33 3.13 -15.10
CA MET A 223 7.99 2.57 -15.16
C MET A 223 7.00 3.63 -14.71
N THR A 224 6.46 4.34 -15.68
CA THR A 224 5.59 5.50 -15.57
C THR A 224 4.22 5.15 -14.96
N VAL A 225 4.20 4.97 -13.63
CA VAL A 225 2.99 5.15 -12.83
C VAL A 225 3.08 6.48 -12.13
N ASP A 226 2.67 7.53 -12.83
CA ASP A 226 2.71 8.90 -12.32
C ASP A 226 1.56 9.15 -11.34
N GLU A 227 1.85 9.92 -10.30
CA GLU A 227 0.81 10.49 -9.44
C GLU A 227 0.21 11.72 -10.13
N THR A 228 -0.98 11.57 -10.70
CA THR A 228 -1.81 12.72 -11.04
C THR A 228 -2.58 13.14 -9.79
N SER A 229 -2.23 14.32 -9.27
CA SER A 229 -3.00 14.98 -8.21
C SER A 229 -4.35 15.37 -8.79
N PHE A 230 -5.40 14.64 -8.44
CA PHE A 230 -6.77 15.03 -8.71
C PHE A 230 -7.36 15.58 -7.43
N GLN A 231 -7.72 16.87 -7.44
CA GLN A 231 -8.52 17.47 -6.38
C GLN A 231 -9.99 17.31 -6.80
N VAL A 232 -10.80 16.67 -5.95
CA VAL A 232 -12.25 16.61 -6.16
C VAL A 232 -12.77 18.04 -5.95
N CYS A 233 -13.23 18.70 -7.02
CA CYS A 233 -13.96 19.96 -6.89
C CYS A 233 -15.36 19.64 -6.35
N SER A 234 -15.71 20.20 -5.20
CA SER A 234 -17.02 20.05 -4.55
C SER A 234 -18.17 20.80 -5.23
N GLU A 235 -17.95 21.40 -6.41
CA GLU A 235 -18.87 22.35 -7.06
C GLU A 235 -19.33 21.95 -8.47
N CYS A 236 -19.11 20.70 -8.91
CA CYS A 236 -19.51 20.28 -10.27
C CYS A 236 -20.71 19.31 -10.25
N ASP A 237 -21.92 19.88 -10.32
CA ASP A 237 -23.12 19.23 -10.84
C ASP A 237 -23.00 19.14 -12.36
N ASP A 238 -22.24 18.17 -12.88
CA ASP A 238 -22.30 17.83 -14.30
C ASP A 238 -21.89 16.37 -14.56
N THR A 239 -22.50 15.79 -15.60
CA THR A 239 -22.53 14.36 -15.95
C THR A 239 -21.29 13.86 -16.69
N ASP A 240 -20.22 14.66 -16.74
CA ASP A 240 -18.97 14.29 -17.42
C ASP A 240 -17.86 14.00 -16.40
N THR A 241 -17.47 12.74 -16.26
CA THR A 241 -16.52 12.28 -15.23
C THR A 241 -15.15 12.95 -15.37
N LEU A 242 -14.79 13.45 -16.56
CA LEU A 242 -13.55 14.19 -16.80
C LEU A 242 -13.59 15.65 -16.29
N SER A 243 -14.75 16.30 -16.23
CA SER A 243 -14.86 17.70 -15.79
C SER A 243 -14.70 17.87 -14.28
N LYS A 244 -14.95 16.80 -13.50
CA LYS A 244 -14.78 16.78 -12.04
C LYS A 244 -13.32 16.79 -11.57
N TYR A 245 -12.38 16.61 -12.50
CA TYR A 245 -11.01 16.22 -12.20
C TYR A 245 -10.03 17.08 -13.01
N THR A 246 -9.57 18.20 -12.43
CA THR A 246 -8.55 19.07 -13.05
C THR A 246 -7.13 18.59 -12.77
N LEU A 247 -6.32 18.49 -13.83
CA LEU A 247 -4.89 18.16 -13.76
C LEU A 247 -4.11 19.37 -13.19
N LYS A 248 -3.59 19.27 -11.96
CA LYS A 248 -2.55 20.21 -11.49
C LYS A 248 -1.16 19.61 -11.70
N GLY A 249 -0.37 20.26 -12.55
CA GLY A 249 1.07 20.03 -12.62
C GLY A 249 1.74 20.34 -11.28
N ARG A 250 2.80 19.59 -10.94
CA ARG A 250 3.62 19.77 -9.73
C ARG A 250 4.01 21.24 -9.53
N SER A 251 3.35 21.97 -8.64
CA SER A 251 3.94 23.13 -7.99
C SER A 251 4.56 22.68 -6.67
N LYS A 252 5.86 22.92 -6.51
CA LYS A 252 6.59 22.68 -5.26
C LYS A 252 5.92 23.48 -4.16
N CYS A 253 5.36 22.82 -3.13
CA CYS A 253 5.01 23.47 -1.87
C CYS A 253 6.31 23.98 -1.22
N ALA A 254 6.67 25.23 -1.51
CA ALA A 254 7.65 25.95 -0.74
C ALA A 254 7.10 26.10 0.69
N ARG A 255 7.83 25.54 1.66
CA ARG A 255 7.60 25.79 3.08
C ARG A 255 7.84 27.27 3.33
N GLY A 256 6.77 28.05 3.47
CA GLY A 256 6.83 29.41 4.00
C GLY A 256 7.34 29.34 5.44
N THR A 257 8.59 29.73 5.62
CA THR A 257 9.21 30.00 6.91
C THR A 257 8.47 31.14 7.59
N SER A 258 8.05 30.91 8.82
CA SER A 258 7.68 31.96 9.78
C SER A 258 8.82 32.96 9.91
N SER A 259 8.54 34.24 9.71
CA SER A 259 9.40 35.35 10.18
C SER A 259 8.56 36.23 11.10
N ALA A 260 9.03 36.34 12.34
CA ALA A 260 8.65 37.35 13.30
C ALA A 260 9.16 38.75 12.87
N TYR A 261 8.71 39.77 13.63
CA TYR A 261 9.06 41.20 13.64
C TYR A 261 8.29 42.14 12.69
N ARG A 262 7.24 42.78 13.22
CA ARG A 262 7.26 44.17 13.70
C ARG A 262 6.06 44.47 14.58
#